data_AF-A0A534NXP4-F1
#
_entry.id   AF-A0A534NXP4-F1
#
_cell.length_a   1.000
_cell.length_b   1.000
_cell.length_c   1.000
_cell.angle_alpha   90.00
_cell.angle_beta   90.00
_cell.angle_gamma   90.00
#
_symmetry.space_group_name_H-M   'P 1'
#
loop_
_entity.id
_entity.type
_entity.pdbx_description
1 polymer ?
#
loop_
_entity_poly.entity_id
_entity_poly.type
_entity_poly.pdbx_seq_one_letter_code
_entity_poly.pdbx_strand_id
1 'polypeptide(L)'
;MQGALEQVPALGPRGSRGHHQRPRPPRCARGPDSRIASRNHQSPQSGGLPRPQASAAAAAGCRSRRSPARRATQGSESLIAYTDASVILRIVLFAERRLPEWQTIEELVSSELAGTECRRTIQRLRSQNRLDDDATMEALSKAHELIADIDLIPVRTPVLTRAGDPFPGALGTLDAIHLATALLWQDDANRKLDAFLTHDLELGRAARAMGLRVLGC
;
A
#
# COMPACT_ATOMS: atom_id res chain seq x y z
N MET A 1 -27.42 -12.83 61.01
CA MET A 1 -26.05 -12.29 61.09
C MET A 1 -25.34 -12.71 59.81
N GLN A 2 -24.75 -11.89 58.95
CA GLN A 2 -24.62 -10.44 58.76
C GLN A 2 -24.14 -10.32 57.30
N GLY A 3 -24.81 -9.48 56.49
CA GLY A 3 -24.41 -9.19 55.12
C GLY A 3 -23.29 -8.15 55.09
N ALA A 4 -22.27 -8.39 54.27
CA ALA A 4 -21.19 -7.43 54.03
C ALA A 4 -21.57 -6.56 52.82
N LEU A 5 -21.99 -5.33 53.10
CA LEU A 5 -22.12 -4.24 52.15
C LEU A 5 -20.74 -3.61 51.95
N GLU A 6 -20.20 -3.75 50.74
CA GLU A 6 -18.96 -3.11 50.32
C GLU A 6 -19.21 -1.61 50.09
N GLN A 7 -18.53 -0.78 50.86
CA GLN A 7 -18.68 0.68 50.87
C GLN A 7 -17.83 1.32 49.77
N VAL A 8 -18.48 2.11 48.93
CA VAL A 8 -17.84 2.99 47.93
C VAL A 8 -17.23 4.20 48.63
N PRO A 9 -15.95 4.56 48.41
CA PRO A 9 -15.37 5.73 49.07
C PRO A 9 -15.86 7.04 48.46
N ALA A 10 -16.18 7.97 49.35
CA ALA A 10 -16.72 9.29 49.07
C ALA A 10 -15.72 10.22 48.36
N LEU A 11 -16.25 11.00 47.42
CA LEU A 11 -15.59 12.13 46.74
C LEU A 11 -15.20 13.22 47.76
N GLY A 12 -13.89 13.47 47.88
CA GLY A 12 -13.33 14.60 48.64
C GLY A 12 -13.48 15.96 47.92
N PRO A 13 -13.30 17.08 48.64
CA PRO A 13 -13.75 18.39 48.22
C PRO A 13 -12.86 19.07 47.17
N ARG A 14 -13.51 19.91 46.36
CA ARG A 14 -12.98 20.69 45.24
C ARG A 14 -11.95 21.73 45.69
N GLY A 15 -10.69 21.53 45.32
CA GLY A 15 -9.63 22.54 45.37
C GLY A 15 -9.80 23.59 44.26
N SER A 16 -9.68 24.86 44.64
CA SER A 16 -9.86 26.03 43.77
C SER A 16 -8.53 26.61 43.30
N ARG A 17 -8.51 27.07 42.04
CA ARG A 17 -7.66 28.12 41.43
C ARG A 17 -6.23 27.76 40.98
N GLY A 18 -6.07 27.87 39.66
CA GLY A 18 -4.80 28.05 38.95
C GLY A 18 -5.06 28.35 37.46
N HIS A 19 -5.47 29.58 37.14
CA HIS A 19 -5.64 30.03 35.75
C HIS A 19 -4.27 30.28 35.10
N HIS A 20 -3.72 29.27 34.43
CA HIS A 20 -2.60 29.48 33.49
C HIS A 20 -3.17 29.72 32.09
N GLN A 21 -3.13 30.99 31.68
CA GLN A 21 -3.47 31.45 30.35
C GLN A 21 -2.49 30.85 29.34
N ARG A 22 -3.02 30.09 28.38
CA ARG A 22 -2.29 29.60 27.21
C ARG A 22 -1.91 30.80 26.31
N PRO A 23 -0.67 30.89 25.80
CA PRO A 23 -0.34 31.86 24.76
C PRO A 23 -1.08 31.51 23.46
N ARG A 24 -1.69 32.54 22.85
CA ARG A 24 -2.42 32.45 21.58
C ARG A 24 -1.45 32.31 20.40
N PRO A 25 -1.75 31.50 19.38
CA PRO A 25 -0.97 31.47 18.14
C PRO A 25 -1.14 32.79 17.35
N PRO A 26 -0.12 33.24 16.59
CA PRO A 26 -0.20 34.45 15.80
C PRO A 26 -1.23 34.31 14.67
N ARG A 27 -2.01 35.39 14.47
CA ARG A 27 -3.08 35.48 13.47
C ARG A 27 -2.52 35.44 12.05
N CYS A 28 -3.05 34.54 11.24
CA CYS A 28 -2.90 34.57 9.79
C CYS A 28 -3.34 35.93 9.24
N ALA A 29 -2.46 36.58 8.48
CA ALA A 29 -2.77 37.79 7.74
C ALA A 29 -3.80 37.47 6.64
N ARG A 30 -4.95 38.15 6.72
CA ARG A 30 -5.93 38.25 5.62
C ARG A 30 -5.32 39.12 4.52
N GLY A 31 -5.08 38.52 3.35
CA GLY A 31 -4.92 39.27 2.10
C GLY A 31 -6.28 39.82 1.63
N PRO A 32 -6.30 40.94 0.89
CA PRO A 32 -7.53 41.64 0.57
C PRO A 32 -8.28 41.06 -0.64
N ASP A 33 -9.59 41.25 -0.56
CA ASP A 33 -10.61 41.21 -1.60
C ASP A 33 -10.15 41.62 -3.01
N SER A 34 -10.42 40.76 -3.99
CA SER A 34 -10.66 41.19 -5.38
C SER A 34 -11.96 40.58 -5.92
N ARG A 35 -13.04 41.28 -5.60
CA ARG A 35 -14.21 41.61 -6.43
C ARG A 35 -14.50 40.71 -7.64
N ILE A 36 -15.64 40.05 -7.48
CA ILE A 36 -16.66 39.70 -8.47
C ILE A 36 -16.71 40.68 -9.66
N ALA A 37 -16.56 40.15 -10.88
CA ALA A 37 -17.10 40.74 -12.09
C ALA A 37 -18.08 39.74 -12.70
N SER A 38 -19.37 40.05 -12.58
CA SER A 38 -20.46 39.35 -13.26
C SER A 38 -20.75 40.00 -14.62
N ARG A 39 -21.19 39.15 -15.56
CA ARG A 39 -21.97 39.41 -16.79
C ARG A 39 -21.21 39.91 -18.03
N ASN A 40 -21.21 39.08 -19.08
CA ASN A 40 -22.21 39.29 -20.13
C ASN A 40 -22.51 38.01 -20.93
N HIS A 41 -23.82 37.73 -21.04
CA HIS A 41 -24.42 36.90 -22.06
C HIS A 41 -24.24 37.54 -23.44
N GLN A 42 -23.92 36.74 -24.45
CA GLN A 42 -24.51 36.83 -25.79
C GLN A 42 -24.17 35.60 -26.62
N SER A 43 -25.18 34.78 -26.89
CA SER A 43 -25.23 33.88 -28.04
C SER A 43 -25.65 34.69 -29.27
N PRO A 44 -25.24 34.25 -30.48
CA PRO A 44 -26.26 33.97 -31.48
C PRO A 44 -26.03 32.63 -32.20
N GLN A 45 -27.11 32.22 -32.85
CA GLN A 45 -27.41 30.89 -33.37
C GLN A 45 -26.78 30.58 -34.73
N SER A 46 -26.72 29.26 -35.00
CA SER A 46 -27.03 28.58 -36.28
C SER A 46 -26.13 28.77 -37.50
N GLY A 47 -25.61 27.65 -38.02
CA GLY A 47 -25.21 27.53 -39.42
C GLY A 47 -24.35 26.31 -39.77
N GLY A 48 -24.98 25.22 -40.22
CA GLY A 48 -24.51 24.39 -41.34
C GLY A 48 -23.32 23.42 -41.14
N LEU A 49 -23.61 22.12 -41.17
CA LEU A 49 -22.67 21.04 -41.49
C LEU A 49 -22.28 21.09 -42.98
N PRO A 50 -21.07 20.57 -43.33
CA PRO A 50 -21.06 19.39 -44.20
C PRO A 50 -20.07 18.30 -43.78
N ARG A 51 -20.48 17.05 -44.01
CA ARG A 51 -19.66 15.83 -44.05
C ARG A 51 -18.65 15.87 -45.21
N PRO A 52 -17.50 15.21 -45.07
CA PRO A 52 -17.21 14.05 -45.92
C PRO A 52 -16.64 12.88 -45.09
N GLN A 53 -17.23 11.68 -45.19
CA GLN A 53 -16.84 10.54 -46.04
C GLN A 53 -15.55 9.80 -45.63
N ALA A 54 -15.73 8.49 -45.50
CA ALA A 54 -14.78 7.50 -45.00
C ALA A 54 -13.57 7.31 -45.92
N SER A 55 -12.44 6.92 -45.31
CA SER A 55 -11.54 5.96 -45.93
C SER A 55 -11.18 4.86 -44.94
N ALA A 56 -11.18 3.64 -45.47
CA ALA A 56 -10.98 2.39 -44.78
C ALA A 56 -9.49 2.03 -44.63
N ALA A 57 -9.28 1.03 -43.77
CA ALA A 57 -8.21 0.03 -43.79
C ALA A 57 -6.81 0.44 -43.27
N ALA A 58 -6.48 -0.08 -42.07
CA ALA A 58 -5.31 -0.94 -41.92
C ALA A 58 -5.47 -1.81 -40.65
N ALA A 59 -5.68 -3.10 -40.88
CA ALA A 59 -5.55 -4.15 -39.88
C ALA A 59 -4.06 -4.44 -39.63
N ALA A 60 -3.63 -4.49 -38.37
CA ALA A 60 -2.46 -5.24 -37.85
C ALA A 60 -2.14 -4.77 -36.42
N GLY A 61 -2.03 -5.60 -35.38
CA GLY A 61 -2.28 -7.02 -35.27
C GLY A 61 -2.43 -7.38 -33.79
N CYS A 62 -3.44 -8.18 -33.49
CA CYS A 62 -3.46 -9.00 -32.29
C CYS A 62 -2.25 -9.94 -32.38
N ARG A 63 -1.21 -9.69 -31.58
CA ARG A 63 -0.11 -10.66 -31.43
C ARG A 63 -0.61 -11.83 -30.58
N SER A 64 -1.17 -12.80 -31.29
CA SER A 64 -1.34 -14.17 -30.84
C SER A 64 -0.01 -14.73 -30.34
N ARG A 65 -0.02 -15.12 -29.06
CA ARG A 65 0.55 -16.35 -28.48
C ARG A 65 1.91 -16.81 -29.05
N ARG A 66 2.95 -16.63 -28.24
CA ARG A 66 3.97 -17.68 -28.10
C ARG A 66 3.66 -18.49 -26.85
N SER A 67 3.01 -19.62 -27.06
CA SER A 67 3.00 -20.71 -26.09
C SER A 67 4.44 -21.19 -25.90
N PRO A 68 5.00 -21.21 -24.68
CA PRO A 68 6.16 -22.05 -24.45
C PRO A 68 5.69 -23.50 -24.59
N ALA A 69 6.41 -24.26 -25.42
CA ALA A 69 6.18 -25.68 -25.58
C ALA A 69 6.14 -26.33 -24.20
N ARG A 70 5.04 -27.05 -23.92
CA ARG A 70 4.89 -27.88 -22.73
C ARG A 70 6.05 -28.87 -22.68
N ARG A 71 7.09 -28.52 -21.93
CA ARG A 71 8.03 -29.51 -21.41
C ARG A 71 7.34 -30.11 -20.20
N ALA A 72 6.79 -31.31 -20.40
CA ALA A 72 6.35 -32.15 -19.31
C ALA A 72 7.60 -32.56 -18.52
N THR A 73 7.98 -31.72 -17.56
CA THR A 73 8.86 -32.09 -16.45
C THR A 73 7.99 -32.14 -15.21
N GLN A 74 8.03 -33.26 -14.53
CA GLN A 74 7.32 -33.55 -13.28
C GLN A 74 7.49 -32.39 -12.30
N GLY A 75 6.38 -31.99 -11.66
CA GLY A 75 6.25 -30.74 -10.91
C GLY A 75 7.33 -30.52 -9.86
N SER A 76 8.12 -29.46 -10.04
CA SER A 76 8.43 -28.61 -8.89
C SER A 76 7.13 -27.90 -8.55
N GLU A 77 6.71 -27.94 -7.29
CA GLU A 77 5.65 -27.04 -6.86
C GLU A 77 6.23 -25.63 -6.96
N SER A 78 5.74 -24.87 -7.95
CA SER A 78 6.11 -23.48 -8.15
C SER A 78 5.66 -22.70 -6.92
N LEU A 79 6.61 -22.31 -6.08
CA LEU A 79 6.30 -21.69 -4.80
C LEU A 79 5.99 -20.20 -5.05
N ILE A 80 4.72 -19.84 -4.85
CA ILE A 80 4.23 -18.46 -5.05
C ILE A 80 4.16 -17.79 -3.69
N ALA A 81 4.87 -16.67 -3.54
CA ALA A 81 4.91 -15.91 -2.30
C ALA A 81 4.36 -14.49 -2.48
N TYR A 82 3.66 -14.00 -1.47
CA TYR A 82 3.32 -12.59 -1.35
C TYR A 82 4.41 -11.89 -0.54
N THR A 83 4.87 -10.72 -0.95
CA THR A 83 5.81 -9.89 -0.16
C THR A 83 5.22 -8.53 0.14
N ASP A 84 5.52 -8.00 1.33
CA ASP A 84 5.34 -6.58 1.62
C ASP A 84 6.59 -5.76 1.25
N ALA A 85 6.53 -4.44 1.43
CA ALA A 85 7.66 -3.54 1.20
C ALA A 85 8.82 -3.75 2.19
N SER A 86 8.57 -4.31 3.37
CA SER A 86 9.59 -4.47 4.42
C SER A 86 10.68 -5.46 4.02
N VAL A 87 10.31 -6.53 3.32
CA VAL A 87 11.26 -7.53 2.79
C VAL A 87 12.06 -6.94 1.63
N ILE A 88 11.41 -6.23 0.70
CA ILE A 88 12.08 -5.56 -0.42
C ILE A 88 13.12 -4.56 0.12
N LEU A 89 12.71 -3.71 1.06
CA LEU A 89 13.60 -2.73 1.69
C LEU A 89 14.77 -3.39 2.42
N ARG A 90 14.58 -4.56 3.02
CA ARG A 90 15.68 -5.30 3.65
C ARG A 90 16.74 -5.70 2.61
N ILE A 91 16.31 -6.20 1.46
CA ILE A 91 17.21 -6.61 0.37
C ILE A 91 17.91 -5.38 -0.22
N VAL A 92 17.16 -4.30 -0.45
CA VAL A 92 17.69 -3.04 -0.98
C VAL A 92 18.78 -2.50 -0.07
N LEU A 93 18.48 -2.30 1.21
CA LEU A 93 19.33 -1.59 2.17
C LEU A 93 20.42 -2.45 2.82
N PHE A 94 20.26 -3.77 2.86
CA PHE A 94 21.16 -4.64 3.65
C PHE A 94 21.65 -5.89 2.93
N ALA A 95 21.43 -6.02 1.60
CA ALA A 95 21.94 -7.02 0.63
C ALA A 95 22.09 -8.50 1.07
N GLU A 96 22.78 -8.77 2.16
CA GLU A 96 23.09 -10.05 2.82
C GLU A 96 21.94 -10.64 3.63
N ARG A 97 20.85 -9.88 3.85
CA ARG A 97 19.69 -10.29 4.66
C ARG A 97 18.49 -10.76 3.84
N ARG A 98 18.72 -11.59 2.82
CA ARG A 98 17.64 -12.32 2.13
C ARG A 98 17.11 -13.44 3.02
N LEU A 99 15.81 -13.69 2.97
CA LEU A 99 15.22 -14.88 3.58
C LEU A 99 15.83 -16.14 2.92
N PRO A 100 16.26 -17.16 3.68
CA PRO A 100 16.79 -18.40 3.10
C PRO A 100 15.86 -19.02 2.05
N GLU A 101 14.55 -18.89 2.25
CA GLU A 101 13.49 -19.40 1.38
C GLU A 101 13.33 -18.61 0.08
N TRP A 102 13.95 -17.43 -0.04
CA TRP A 102 13.91 -16.57 -1.24
C TRP A 102 14.36 -17.29 -2.51
N GLN A 103 15.32 -18.22 -2.40
CA GLN A 103 15.82 -18.98 -3.56
C GLN A 103 14.83 -20.03 -4.09
N THR A 104 13.84 -20.40 -3.28
CA THR A 104 12.83 -21.41 -3.65
C THR A 104 11.55 -20.80 -4.19
N ILE A 105 11.41 -19.47 -4.10
CA ILE A 105 10.24 -18.74 -4.60
C ILE A 105 10.39 -18.59 -6.12
N GLU A 106 9.45 -19.16 -6.85
CA GLU A 106 9.42 -19.10 -8.31
C GLU A 106 8.63 -17.88 -8.81
N GLU A 107 7.62 -17.44 -8.06
CA GLU A 107 6.82 -16.25 -8.38
C GLU A 107 6.60 -15.40 -7.14
N LEU A 108 6.85 -14.10 -7.28
CA LEU A 108 6.65 -13.13 -6.21
C LEU A 108 5.53 -12.18 -6.59
N VAL A 109 4.58 -12.02 -5.67
CA VAL A 109 3.42 -11.15 -5.81
C VAL A 109 3.48 -10.07 -4.74
N SER A 110 3.06 -8.86 -5.04
CA SER A 110 2.92 -7.80 -4.04
C SER A 110 1.79 -6.84 -4.38
N SER A 111 1.47 -5.93 -3.48
CA SER A 111 0.63 -4.77 -3.80
C SER A 111 1.43 -3.75 -4.62
N GLU A 112 0.80 -3.06 -5.56
CA GLU A 112 1.40 -1.89 -6.23
C GLU A 112 1.85 -0.80 -5.23
N LEU A 113 1.30 -0.82 -4.01
CA LEU A 113 1.70 0.05 -2.90
C LEU A 113 3.18 -0.12 -2.53
N ALA A 114 3.75 -1.31 -2.70
CA ALA A 114 5.10 -1.64 -2.26
C ALA A 114 6.17 -0.69 -2.83
N GLY A 115 6.01 -0.28 -4.11
CA GLY A 115 6.91 0.68 -4.73
C GLY A 115 6.81 2.07 -4.12
N THR A 116 5.62 2.50 -3.74
CA THR A 116 5.43 3.78 -3.04
C THR A 116 6.06 3.74 -1.66
N GLU A 117 5.89 2.65 -0.91
CA GLU A 117 6.47 2.50 0.43
C GLU A 117 7.99 2.40 0.41
N CYS A 118 8.55 1.69 -0.56
CA CYS A 118 10.00 1.63 -0.76
C CYS A 118 10.57 3.03 -0.99
N ARG A 119 10.01 3.77 -1.96
CA ARG A 119 10.44 5.13 -2.30
C ARG A 119 10.25 6.09 -1.12
N ARG A 120 9.11 6.02 -0.42
CA ARG A 120 8.85 6.85 0.78
C ARG A 120 9.84 6.56 1.90
N THR A 121 10.19 5.30 2.13
CA THR A 121 11.15 4.92 3.15
C THR A 121 12.55 5.40 2.80
N ILE A 122 13.00 5.21 1.56
CA ILE A 122 14.31 5.68 1.10
C ILE A 122 14.40 7.21 1.20
N GLN A 123 13.37 7.94 0.74
CA GLN A 123 13.35 9.41 0.84
C GLN A 123 13.34 9.91 2.29
N ARG A 124 12.68 9.18 3.20
CA ARG A 124 12.73 9.46 4.64
C ARG A 124 14.12 9.24 5.22
N LEU A 125 14.83 8.19 4.79
CA LEU A 125 16.21 7.95 5.24
C LEU A 125 17.15 9.05 4.74
N ARG A 126 16.99 9.48 3.48
CA ARG A 126 17.71 10.63 2.93
C ARG A 126 17.44 11.91 3.73
N SER A 127 16.17 12.24 3.99
CA SER A 127 15.83 13.46 4.75
C SER A 127 16.31 13.44 6.20
N GLN A 128 16.59 12.26 6.75
CA GLN A 128 17.18 12.05 8.06
C GLN A 128 18.73 11.99 8.02
N ASN A 129 19.37 12.26 6.88
CA ASN A 129 20.81 12.14 6.65
C ASN A 129 21.36 10.72 6.99
N ARG A 130 20.52 9.69 6.82
CA ARG A 130 20.92 8.28 7.02
C ARG A 130 21.37 7.60 5.73
N LEU A 131 21.10 8.23 4.59
CA LEU A 131 21.64 7.89 3.28
C LEU A 131 22.11 9.20 2.65
N ASP A 132 23.32 9.17 2.08
CA ASP A 132 23.78 10.25 1.21
C ASP A 132 23.10 10.15 -0.17
N ASP A 133 23.42 11.09 -1.06
CA ASP A 133 22.76 11.16 -2.38
C ASP A 133 23.12 9.94 -3.25
N ASP A 134 24.37 9.46 -3.22
CA ASP A 134 24.82 8.29 -3.98
C ASP A 134 24.13 7.01 -3.49
N ALA A 135 24.13 6.77 -2.18
CA ALA A 135 23.43 5.62 -1.58
C ALA A 135 21.91 5.70 -1.78
N THR A 136 21.34 6.91 -1.84
CA THR A 136 19.92 7.09 -2.18
C THR A 136 19.63 6.69 -3.62
N MET A 137 20.48 7.12 -4.57
CA MET A 137 20.33 6.76 -5.97
C MET A 137 20.46 5.25 -6.18
N GLU A 138 21.46 4.63 -5.54
CA GLU A 138 21.65 3.18 -5.58
C GLU A 138 20.43 2.44 -5.02
N ALA A 139 19.94 2.84 -3.85
CA ALA A 139 18.77 2.22 -3.23
C ALA A 139 17.51 2.34 -4.08
N LEU A 140 17.29 3.50 -4.74
CA LEU A 140 16.16 3.70 -5.65
C LEU A 140 16.28 2.84 -6.90
N SER A 141 17.46 2.74 -7.52
CA SER A 141 17.69 1.88 -8.69
C SER A 141 17.42 0.43 -8.34
N LYS A 142 18.01 -0.05 -7.25
CA LYS A 142 17.84 -1.43 -6.79
C LYS A 142 16.41 -1.76 -6.41
N ALA A 143 15.68 -0.83 -5.77
CA ALA A 143 14.27 -1.02 -5.48
C ALA A 143 13.44 -1.12 -6.76
N HIS A 144 13.72 -0.28 -7.76
CA HIS A 144 13.05 -0.34 -9.06
C HIS A 144 13.31 -1.67 -9.77
N GLU A 145 14.58 -2.11 -9.84
CA GLU A 145 14.96 -3.39 -10.44
C GLU A 145 14.25 -4.57 -9.76
N LEU A 146 14.27 -4.63 -8.43
CA LEU A 146 13.60 -5.71 -7.70
C LEU A 146 12.09 -5.72 -7.92
N ILE A 147 11.45 -4.56 -7.92
CA ILE A 147 9.99 -4.44 -8.10
C ILE A 147 9.56 -4.79 -9.53
N ALA A 148 10.41 -4.54 -10.53
CA ALA A 148 10.12 -4.87 -11.92
C ALA A 148 9.91 -6.38 -12.16
N ASP A 149 10.49 -7.23 -11.30
CA ASP A 149 10.37 -8.68 -11.34
C ASP A 149 9.21 -9.23 -10.49
N ILE A 150 8.41 -8.35 -9.85
CA ILE A 150 7.28 -8.73 -8.98
C ILE A 150 5.96 -8.54 -9.72
N ASP A 151 5.05 -9.52 -9.61
CA ASP A 151 3.67 -9.36 -10.08
C ASP A 151 2.92 -8.41 -9.11
N LEU A 152 2.59 -7.22 -9.60
CA LEU A 152 1.97 -6.17 -8.80
C LEU A 152 0.45 -6.18 -8.93
N ILE A 153 -0.21 -6.37 -7.80
CA ILE A 153 -1.66 -6.36 -7.69
C ILE A 153 -2.16 -4.93 -7.46
N PRO A 154 -3.03 -4.40 -8.35
CA PRO A 154 -3.51 -3.04 -8.23
C PRO A 154 -4.39 -2.83 -6.99
N VAL A 155 -4.21 -1.71 -6.30
CA VAL A 155 -5.03 -1.30 -5.15
C VAL A 155 -6.30 -0.62 -5.66
N ARG A 156 -7.30 -1.45 -5.95
CA ARG A 156 -8.63 -1.02 -6.38
C ARG A 156 -9.61 -0.98 -5.22
N THR A 157 -10.82 -0.48 -5.48
CA THR A 157 -11.90 -0.42 -4.50
C THR A 157 -12.11 -1.72 -3.70
N PRO A 158 -12.09 -2.93 -4.29
CA PRO A 158 -12.23 -4.17 -3.51
C PRO A 158 -11.15 -4.35 -2.44
N VAL A 159 -9.89 -4.02 -2.76
CA VAL A 159 -8.77 -4.08 -1.81
C VAL A 159 -8.99 -3.06 -0.69
N LEU A 160 -9.36 -1.83 -1.03
CA LEU A 160 -9.60 -0.78 -0.04
C LEU A 160 -10.79 -1.08 0.87
N THR A 161 -11.88 -1.62 0.31
CA THR A 161 -13.04 -2.07 1.10
C THR A 161 -12.62 -3.20 2.04
N ARG A 162 -11.95 -4.23 1.53
CA ARG A 162 -11.49 -5.36 2.35
C ARG A 162 -10.49 -4.94 3.42
N ALA A 163 -9.66 -3.94 3.15
CA ALA A 163 -8.71 -3.39 4.12
C ALA A 163 -9.39 -2.61 5.25
N GLY A 164 -10.62 -2.13 5.04
CA GLY A 164 -11.45 -1.48 6.05
C GLY A 164 -12.18 -2.45 6.99
N ASP A 165 -12.25 -3.73 6.62
CA ASP A 165 -12.85 -4.76 7.46
C ASP A 165 -11.93 -5.13 8.65
N PRO A 166 -12.48 -5.68 9.74
CA PRO A 166 -11.68 -6.09 10.88
C PRO A 166 -10.61 -7.14 10.53
N PHE A 167 -9.40 -6.92 11.03
CA PHE A 167 -8.31 -7.90 11.04
C PHE A 167 -7.91 -8.27 12.47
N PRO A 168 -7.29 -9.45 12.68
CA PRO A 168 -6.69 -9.80 13.96
C PRO A 168 -5.56 -8.82 14.33
N GLY A 169 -5.67 -8.17 15.50
CA GLY A 169 -4.69 -7.18 15.96
C GLY A 169 -4.95 -5.75 15.46
N ALA A 170 -4.04 -4.84 15.79
CA ALA A 170 -4.17 -3.42 15.46
C ALA A 170 -3.28 -3.05 14.25
N LEU A 171 -3.66 -3.50 13.06
CA LEU A 171 -2.89 -3.22 11.85
C LEU A 171 -2.96 -1.73 11.44
N GLY A 172 -1.83 -1.19 10.99
CA GLY A 172 -1.79 0.07 10.27
C GLY A 172 -2.51 -0.03 8.92
N THR A 173 -2.95 1.11 8.36
CA THR A 173 -3.70 1.12 7.10
C THR A 173 -2.94 0.47 5.93
N LEU A 174 -1.63 0.70 5.82
CA LEU A 174 -0.83 0.13 4.73
C LEU A 174 -0.66 -1.39 4.89
N ASP A 175 -0.45 -1.86 6.13
CA ASP A 175 -0.37 -3.30 6.44
C ASP A 175 -1.71 -4.00 6.18
N ALA A 176 -2.83 -3.34 6.53
CA ALA A 176 -4.17 -3.83 6.23
C ALA A 176 -4.42 -3.93 4.72
N ILE A 177 -3.92 -2.97 3.93
CA ILE A 177 -3.97 -3.02 2.45
C ILE A 177 -3.14 -4.19 1.92
N HIS A 178 -1.94 -4.42 2.44
CA HIS A 178 -1.11 -5.57 2.06
C HIS A 178 -1.82 -6.90 2.34
N LEU A 179 -2.34 -7.07 3.57
CA LEU A 179 -3.04 -8.29 3.95
C LEU A 179 -4.33 -8.50 3.12
N ALA A 180 -5.12 -7.44 2.91
CA ALA A 180 -6.31 -7.50 2.06
C ALA A 180 -5.98 -7.88 0.62
N THR A 181 -4.89 -7.32 0.07
CA THR A 181 -4.42 -7.63 -1.28
C THR A 181 -4.07 -9.11 -1.42
N ALA A 182 -3.31 -9.66 -0.47
CA ALA A 182 -2.90 -11.07 -0.49
C ALA A 182 -4.09 -12.02 -0.42
N LEU A 183 -5.06 -11.74 0.46
CA LEU A 183 -6.26 -12.57 0.62
C LEU A 183 -7.13 -12.55 -0.64
N LEU A 184 -7.39 -11.37 -1.21
CA LEU A 184 -8.20 -11.25 -2.43
C LEU A 184 -7.53 -11.90 -3.64
N TRP A 185 -6.20 -11.82 -3.73
CA TRP A 185 -5.46 -12.48 -4.81
C TRP A 185 -5.61 -14.01 -4.74
N GLN A 186 -5.57 -14.58 -3.53
CA GLN A 186 -5.76 -16.01 -3.31
C GLN A 186 -7.18 -16.46 -3.69
N ASP A 187 -8.18 -15.65 -3.35
CA ASP A 187 -9.59 -15.92 -3.64
C ASP A 187 -9.92 -15.85 -5.14
N ASP A 188 -9.39 -14.86 -5.86
CA ASP A 188 -9.73 -14.61 -7.27
C ASP A 188 -9.08 -15.61 -8.23
N ALA A 189 -7.81 -15.96 -7.98
CA ALA A 189 -7.03 -16.76 -8.93
C ALA A 189 -7.25 -18.28 -8.79
N ASN A 190 -7.96 -18.73 -7.74
CA ASN A 190 -7.96 -20.14 -7.29
C ASN A 190 -6.53 -20.71 -7.18
N ARG A 191 -5.57 -19.81 -6.88
CA ARG A 191 -4.16 -20.10 -6.65
C ARG A 191 -3.94 -20.07 -5.15
N LYS A 192 -2.98 -20.87 -4.69
CA LYS A 192 -2.60 -20.88 -3.29
C LYS A 192 -1.36 -20.02 -3.12
N LEU A 193 -1.40 -19.08 -2.18
CA LEU A 193 -0.19 -18.45 -1.66
C LEU A 193 0.52 -19.45 -0.76
N ASP A 194 1.75 -19.81 -1.12
CA ASP A 194 2.56 -20.74 -0.34
C ASP A 194 3.21 -20.05 0.86
N ALA A 195 3.47 -18.75 0.74
CA ALA A 195 4.00 -17.94 1.83
C ALA A 195 3.59 -16.47 1.72
N PHE A 196 3.49 -15.82 2.87
CA PHE A 196 3.42 -14.38 3.05
C PHE A 196 4.71 -13.93 3.73
N LEU A 197 5.52 -13.14 3.03
CA LEU A 197 6.82 -12.68 3.46
C LEU A 197 6.68 -11.29 4.08
N THR A 198 7.06 -11.17 5.33
CA THR A 198 7.09 -9.89 6.03
C THR A 198 8.16 -9.92 7.13
N HIS A 199 8.78 -8.77 7.38
CA HIS A 199 9.60 -8.55 8.57
C HIS A 199 8.83 -7.80 9.68
N ASP A 200 7.58 -7.45 9.46
CA ASP A 200 6.71 -6.84 10.45
C ASP A 200 6.03 -7.93 11.30
N LEU A 201 6.25 -7.88 12.62
CA LEU A 201 5.73 -8.87 13.55
C LEU A 201 4.20 -8.80 13.70
N GLU A 202 3.61 -7.61 13.64
CA GLU A 202 2.17 -7.41 13.80
C GLU A 202 1.43 -7.86 12.55
N LEU A 203 1.90 -7.45 11.37
CA LEU A 203 1.39 -7.93 10.09
C LEU A 203 1.53 -9.45 9.96
N GLY A 204 2.70 -10.00 10.33
CA GLY A 204 2.93 -11.44 10.32
C GLY A 204 1.99 -12.22 11.25
N ARG A 205 1.65 -11.67 12.43
CA ARG A 205 0.65 -12.29 13.33
C ARG A 205 -0.74 -12.25 12.73
N ALA A 206 -1.16 -11.13 12.16
CA ALA A 206 -2.46 -10.99 11.53
C ALA A 206 -2.61 -11.93 10.33
N ALA A 207 -1.58 -12.00 9.46
CA ALA A 207 -1.55 -12.91 8.32
C ALA A 207 -1.67 -14.39 8.75
N ARG A 208 -0.93 -14.82 9.78
CA ARG A 208 -1.06 -16.17 10.36
C ARG A 208 -2.47 -16.45 10.87
N ALA A 209 -3.07 -15.48 11.57
CA ALA A 209 -4.44 -15.61 12.08
C ALA A 209 -5.50 -15.66 10.97
N MET A 210 -5.20 -15.11 9.78
CA MET A 210 -6.01 -15.22 8.57
C MET A 210 -5.74 -16.50 7.76
N GLY A 211 -4.91 -17.41 8.27
CA GLY A 211 -4.63 -18.71 7.63
C GLY A 211 -3.49 -18.72 6.63
N LEU A 212 -2.72 -17.63 6.52
CA LEU A 212 -1.54 -17.56 5.65
C LEU A 212 -0.31 -18.15 6.35
N ARG A 213 0.52 -18.91 5.61
CA ARG A 213 1.85 -19.30 6.08
C ARG A 213 2.76 -18.09 6.02
N VAL A 214 3.40 -17.72 7.12
CA VAL A 214 4.25 -16.52 7.18
C VAL A 214 5.73 -16.86 7.39
N LEU A 215 6.60 -16.20 6.62
CA LEU A 215 8.06 -16.30 6.72
C LEU A 215 8.68 -14.92 6.93
N GLY A 216 9.82 -14.87 7.63
CA GLY A 216 10.62 -13.65 7.81
C GLY A 216 10.41 -12.84 9.09
N CYS A 217 9.48 -13.26 9.94
CA CYS A 217 9.16 -12.63 11.23
C CYS A 217 9.14 -13.66 12.37
#